data_AF-A0A0R3KYA4-F1
#
_entry.id   AF-A0A0R3KYA4-F1
#
_cell.length_a   1.000
_cell.length_b   1.000
_cell.length_c   1.000
_cell.angle_alpha   90.00
_cell.angle_beta   90.00
_cell.angle_gamma   90.00
#
_symmetry.space_group_name_H-M   'P 1'
#
loop_
_entity.id
_entity.type
_entity.pdbx_description
1 polymer ?
#
loop_
_entity_poly.entity_id
_entity_poly.type
_entity_poly.pdbx_seq_one_letter_code
_entity_poly.pdbx_strand_id
1 'polypeptide(L)'
;MGLKVALDDFGSGQSSLSYVHQLSLDKIKIDRGFVRNIAMQENARNIVKTVIDLCRNLKFDCVVEGVETAEQVEIISRLGCSTMQGYFFAKPMPQGEVGAFIASFGLSGDRRLVAAAG
;
A
#
# COMPACT_ATOMS: atom_id res chain seq x y z
N MET A 1 -8.94 23.68 -2.66
CA MET A 1 -9.49 22.49 -3.33
C MET A 1 -8.36 21.90 -4.16
N GLY A 2 -7.83 20.74 -3.78
CA GLY A 2 -6.77 20.07 -4.51
C GLY A 2 -7.15 18.60 -4.67
N LEU A 3 -7.21 18.12 -5.91
CA LEU A 3 -7.39 16.70 -6.20
C LEU A 3 -6.04 16.01 -5.95
N LYS A 4 -6.06 14.92 -5.20
CA LYS A 4 -4.89 14.04 -5.08
C LYS A 4 -4.92 13.01 -6.19
N VAL A 5 -3.77 12.73 -6.80
CA VAL A 5 -3.63 11.76 -7.88
C VAL A 5 -2.81 10.56 -7.39
N ALA A 6 -3.37 9.37 -7.53
CA ALA A 6 -2.70 8.12 -7.24
C ALA A 6 -2.38 7.36 -8.53
N LEU A 7 -1.18 6.77 -8.62
CA LEU A 7 -0.84 5.80 -9.64
C LEU A 7 -1.14 4.39 -9.10
N ASP A 8 -2.07 3.70 -9.72
CA ASP A 8 -2.51 2.36 -9.32
C ASP A 8 -1.73 1.23 -10.02
N ASP A 9 -1.77 0.03 -9.44
CA ASP A 9 -1.19 -1.21 -9.97
C ASP A 9 0.28 -1.10 -10.40
N PHE A 10 1.10 -0.34 -9.65
CA PHE A 10 2.49 -0.09 -10.01
C PHE A 10 3.29 -1.41 -10.07
N GLY A 11 3.82 -1.70 -11.26
CA GLY A 11 4.62 -2.88 -11.57
C GLY A 11 3.83 -4.12 -12.03
N SER A 12 2.51 -4.03 -12.24
CA SER A 12 1.73 -5.06 -12.96
C SER A 12 2.01 -5.11 -14.48
N GLY A 13 2.75 -4.13 -15.00
CA GLY A 13 3.13 -3.99 -16.41
C GLY A 13 4.34 -3.06 -16.62
N GLN A 14 4.52 -2.56 -17.85
CA GLN A 14 5.57 -1.60 -18.19
C GLN A 14 5.29 -0.24 -17.53
N SER A 15 5.86 -0.02 -16.34
CA SER A 15 5.86 1.29 -15.69
C SER A 15 7.14 2.02 -16.08
N SER A 16 7.02 3.11 -16.85
CA SER A 16 8.19 3.92 -17.19
C SER A 16 8.47 4.92 -16.07
N LEU A 17 9.54 4.67 -15.33
CA LEU A 17 10.05 5.56 -14.27
C LEU A 17 10.29 6.99 -14.78
N SER A 18 10.58 7.15 -16.07
CA SER A 18 10.75 8.46 -16.72
C SER A 18 9.50 9.33 -16.65
N TYR A 19 8.31 8.74 -16.64
CA TYR A 19 7.05 9.50 -16.50
C TYR A 19 6.68 9.76 -15.04
N VAL A 20 7.07 8.87 -14.12
CA VAL A 20 6.70 8.97 -12.69
C VAL A 20 7.15 10.30 -12.07
N HIS A 21 8.34 10.81 -12.42
CA HIS A 21 8.82 12.11 -11.92
C HIS A 21 8.11 13.31 -12.58
N GLN A 22 7.55 13.15 -13.79
CA GLN A 22 6.91 14.24 -14.52
C GLN A 22 5.43 14.42 -14.17
N LEU A 23 4.82 13.39 -13.61
CA LEU A 23 3.44 13.42 -13.18
C LEU A 23 3.34 14.07 -11.79
N SER A 24 2.37 14.97 -11.61
CA SER A 24 2.02 15.53 -10.29
C SER A 24 1.27 14.47 -9.45
N LEU A 25 1.96 13.39 -9.10
CA LEU A 25 1.42 12.31 -8.28
C LEU A 25 1.55 12.65 -6.80
N ASP A 26 0.55 12.24 -6.03
CA ASP A 26 0.58 12.28 -4.57
C ASP A 26 0.89 10.90 -4.00
N LYS A 27 0.52 9.83 -4.71
CA LYS A 27 0.53 8.46 -4.18
C LYS A 27 0.87 7.41 -5.24
N ILE A 28 1.57 6.36 -4.83
CA ILE A 28 1.77 5.13 -5.62
C ILE A 28 1.22 3.94 -4.84
N LYS A 29 0.49 3.05 -5.53
CA LYS A 29 -0.01 1.78 -5.00
C LYS A 29 0.81 0.64 -5.62
N ILE A 30 1.53 -0.12 -4.78
CA ILE A 30 2.33 -1.28 -5.21
C ILE A 30 1.39 -2.48 -5.38
N ASP A 31 1.38 -3.04 -6.59
CA ASP A 31 0.49 -4.16 -6.92
C ASP A 31 0.75 -5.40 -6.03
N ARG A 32 -0.35 -6.09 -5.72
CA ARG A 32 -0.36 -7.32 -4.91
C ARG A 32 0.50 -8.45 -5.47
N GLY A 33 0.80 -8.45 -6.76
CA GLY A 33 1.68 -9.43 -7.40
C GLY A 33 3.06 -9.51 -6.74
N PHE A 34 3.61 -8.37 -6.29
CA PHE A 34 4.88 -8.34 -5.56
C PHE A 34 4.75 -8.78 -4.10
N VAL A 35 3.58 -8.58 -3.49
CA VAL A 35 3.34 -8.89 -2.07
C VAL A 35 3.12 -10.38 -1.85
N ARG A 36 2.47 -11.07 -2.79
CA ARG A 36 2.11 -12.49 -2.69
C ARG A 36 3.27 -13.38 -2.24
N ASN A 37 4.48 -13.13 -2.75
CA ASN A 37 5.67 -13.95 -2.47
C ASN A 37 6.74 -13.24 -1.63
N ILE A 38 6.43 -12.09 -1.01
CA ILE A 38 7.42 -11.24 -0.32
C ILE A 38 8.11 -11.92 0.88
N ALA A 39 7.45 -12.91 1.51
CA ALA A 39 8.04 -13.70 2.58
C ALA A 39 9.12 -14.67 2.06
N MET A 40 8.88 -15.25 0.88
CA MET A 40 9.68 -16.35 0.34
C MET A 40 10.74 -15.90 -0.66
N GLN A 41 10.53 -14.77 -1.34
CA GLN A 41 11.37 -14.34 -2.46
C GLN A 41 12.09 -13.03 -2.15
N GLU A 42 13.42 -13.09 -2.14
CA GLU A 42 14.26 -11.91 -1.95
C GLU A 42 14.08 -10.88 -3.06
N ASN A 43 13.94 -11.32 -4.31
CA ASN A 43 13.67 -10.41 -5.43
C ASN A 43 12.37 -9.62 -5.24
N ALA A 44 11.31 -10.25 -4.71
CA ALA A 44 10.06 -9.55 -4.40
C ALA A 44 10.29 -8.47 -3.31
N ARG A 45 11.05 -8.80 -2.26
CA ARG A 45 11.44 -7.82 -1.21
C ARG A 45 12.23 -6.66 -1.78
N ASN A 46 13.21 -6.93 -2.64
CA ASN A 46 14.08 -5.93 -3.24
C ASN A 46 13.29 -4.99 -4.15
N ILE A 47 12.35 -5.50 -4.94
CA ILE A 47 11.47 -4.68 -5.79
C ILE A 47 10.60 -3.77 -4.92
N VAL A 48 9.88 -4.33 -3.94
CA VAL A 48 9.00 -3.55 -3.05
C VAL A 48 9.80 -2.47 -2.32
N LYS A 49 10.99 -2.80 -1.80
CA LYS A 49 11.89 -1.83 -1.16
C LYS A 49 12.31 -0.70 -2.11
N THR A 50 12.66 -1.04 -3.34
CA THR A 50 13.05 -0.06 -4.36
C THR A 50 11.93 0.93 -4.64
N VAL A 51 10.68 0.45 -4.75
CA VAL A 51 9.53 1.33 -4.98
C VAL A 51 9.21 2.18 -3.74
N ILE A 52 9.31 1.62 -2.53
CA ILE A 52 9.17 2.38 -1.28
C ILE A 52 10.21 3.51 -1.22
N ASP A 53 11.46 3.23 -1.54
CA ASP A 53 12.54 4.23 -1.54
C ASP A 53 12.32 5.29 -2.62
N LEU A 54 11.85 4.90 -3.81
CA LEU A 54 11.46 5.83 -4.87
C LEU A 54 10.38 6.80 -4.36
N CYS A 55 9.31 6.29 -3.77
CA CYS A 55 8.24 7.12 -3.21
C CYS A 55 8.78 8.08 -2.16
N ARG A 56 9.65 7.59 -1.24
CA ARG A 56 10.29 8.43 -0.23
C ARG A 56 11.13 9.55 -0.85
N ASN A 57 11.91 9.24 -1.87
CA ASN A 57 12.80 10.20 -2.53
C ASN A 57 12.01 11.26 -3.32
N LEU A 58 10.91 10.87 -3.95
CA LEU A 58 10.03 11.76 -4.71
C LEU A 58 8.96 12.45 -3.84
N LYS A 59 8.91 12.13 -2.55
CA LYS A 59 7.91 12.62 -1.57
C LYS A 59 6.48 12.24 -1.95
N PHE A 60 6.30 11.04 -2.49
CA PHE A 60 4.99 10.44 -2.73
C PHE A 60 4.59 9.54 -1.56
N ASP A 61 3.30 9.49 -1.27
CA ASP A 61 2.72 8.46 -0.42
C ASP A 61 2.86 7.09 -1.10
N CYS A 62 3.13 6.05 -0.32
CA CYS A 62 3.22 4.68 -0.81
C CYS A 62 2.19 3.81 -0.10
N VAL A 63 1.43 3.03 -0.86
CA VAL A 63 0.50 2.02 -0.33
C VAL A 63 0.88 0.66 -0.89
N VAL A 64 1.06 -0.32 -0.01
CA VAL A 64 1.31 -1.71 -0.44
C VAL A 64 0.00 -2.51 -0.40
N GLU A 65 -0.39 -3.08 -1.55
CA GLU A 65 -1.67 -3.76 -1.70
C GLU A 65 -1.59 -5.28 -1.62
N GLY A 66 -2.70 -5.92 -1.25
CA GLY A 66 -2.80 -7.39 -1.18
C GLY A 66 -2.07 -8.00 0.00
N VAL A 67 -1.99 -7.28 1.13
CA VAL A 67 -1.45 -7.84 2.38
C VAL A 67 -2.47 -8.78 3.02
N GLU A 68 -2.08 -10.03 3.21
CA GLU A 68 -2.94 -11.13 3.68
C GLU A 68 -2.42 -11.77 4.98
N THR A 69 -1.14 -11.61 5.34
CA THR A 69 -0.55 -12.23 6.54
C THR A 69 0.19 -11.24 7.44
N ALA A 70 0.31 -11.59 8.73
CA ALA A 70 1.09 -10.80 9.69
C ALA A 70 2.58 -10.73 9.33
N GLU A 71 3.13 -11.82 8.76
CA GLU A 71 4.51 -11.86 8.27
C GLU A 71 4.74 -10.85 7.14
N GLN A 72 3.79 -10.73 6.20
CA GLN A 72 3.85 -9.71 5.15
C GLN A 72 3.83 -8.30 5.75
N VAL A 73 2.95 -8.02 6.72
CA VAL A 73 2.91 -6.73 7.43
C VAL A 73 4.25 -6.40 8.06
N GLU A 74 4.85 -7.37 8.77
CA GLU A 74 6.13 -7.18 9.45
C GLU A 74 7.25 -6.87 8.46
N ILE A 75 7.34 -7.66 7.38
CA ILE A 75 8.34 -7.45 6.33
C ILE A 75 8.17 -6.05 5.71
N ILE A 76 6.96 -5.70 5.27
CA ILE A 76 6.69 -4.41 4.63
C ILE A 76 6.98 -3.23 5.59
N SER A 77 6.65 -3.38 6.87
CA SER A 77 6.97 -2.39 7.90
C SER A 77 8.48 -2.19 8.03
N ARG A 78 9.26 -3.29 8.05
CA ARG A 78 10.74 -3.24 8.10
C ARG A 78 11.35 -2.65 6.83
N LEU A 79 10.71 -2.81 5.67
CA LEU A 79 11.11 -2.15 4.43
C LEU A 79 10.83 -0.64 4.44
N GLY A 80 10.08 -0.15 5.44
CA GLY A 80 9.86 1.26 5.69
C GLY A 80 8.59 1.84 5.05
N CYS A 81 7.58 1.00 4.80
CA CYS A 81 6.23 1.44 4.44
C CYS A 81 5.26 1.26 5.60
N SER A 82 4.43 2.26 5.87
CA SER A 82 3.44 2.27 6.96
C SER A 82 1.99 2.15 6.49
N THR A 83 1.74 2.32 5.19
CA THR A 83 0.38 2.31 4.64
C THR A 83 0.20 1.05 3.80
N MET A 84 -0.76 0.22 4.19
CA MET A 84 -0.96 -1.09 3.62
C MET A 84 -2.45 -1.36 3.47
N GLN A 85 -2.80 -2.13 2.44
CA GLN A 85 -4.18 -2.54 2.17
C GLN A 85 -4.21 -4.04 1.86
N GLY A 86 -5.20 -4.75 2.38
CA GLY A 86 -5.43 -6.14 2.04
C GLY A 86 -6.32 -6.88 3.03
N TYR A 87 -6.56 -8.15 2.74
CA TYR A 87 -7.50 -8.99 3.50
C TYR A 87 -7.04 -9.29 4.92
N PHE A 88 -5.77 -9.07 5.24
CA PHE A 88 -5.30 -9.10 6.63
C PHE A 88 -6.04 -8.07 7.50
N PHE A 89 -6.39 -6.92 6.92
CA PHE A 89 -7.06 -5.84 7.64
C PHE A 89 -8.58 -5.93 7.50
N ALA A 90 -9.07 -6.04 6.26
CA ALA A 90 -10.46 -6.33 5.97
C ALA A 90 -10.65 -6.77 4.53
N LYS A 91 -11.70 -7.57 4.33
CA LYS A 91 -12.20 -7.91 3.00
C LYS A 91 -13.14 -6.79 2.51
N PRO A 92 -13.32 -6.64 1.18
CA PRO A 92 -14.40 -5.86 0.62
C PRO A 92 -15.72 -6.25 1.27
N MET A 93 -16.50 -5.25 1.67
CA MET A 93 -17.74 -5.44 2.42
C MET A 93 -18.85 -4.58 1.80
N PRO A 94 -20.12 -4.97 1.97
CA PRO A 94 -21.24 -4.14 1.59
C PRO A 94 -21.21 -2.75 2.26
N GLN A 95 -21.73 -1.73 1.59
CA GLN A 95 -21.75 -0.36 2.09
C GLN A 95 -22.34 -0.24 3.51
N GLY A 96 -23.37 -1.04 3.83
CA GLY A 96 -24.02 -1.04 5.15
C GLY A 96 -23.12 -1.52 6.30
N GLU A 97 -22.06 -2.27 6.00
CA GLU A 97 -21.14 -2.80 7.00
C GLU A 97 -19.94 -1.87 7.28
N VAL A 98 -19.63 -0.96 6.34
CA VAL A 98 -18.48 -0.06 6.42
C VAL A 98 -18.51 0.82 7.68
N GLY A 99 -19.69 1.34 8.05
CA GLY A 99 -19.82 2.20 9.23
C GLY A 99 -19.47 1.47 10.53
N ALA A 100 -19.97 0.24 10.69
CA ALA A 100 -19.66 -0.59 11.86
C ALA A 100 -18.18 -0.99 11.88
N PHE A 101 -17.62 -1.32 10.72
CA PHE A 101 -16.20 -1.62 10.58
C PHE A 101 -15.32 -0.43 11.00
N ILE A 102 -15.59 0.77 10.47
CA ILE A 102 -14.85 1.99 10.83
C ILE A 102 -14.95 2.29 12.33
N ALA A 103 -16.15 2.15 12.92
CA ALA A 103 -16.35 2.37 14.35
C ALA A 103 -15.54 1.41 15.23
N SER A 104 -15.29 0.19 14.76
CA SER A 104 -14.51 -0.80 15.51
C SER A 104 -13.02 -0.42 15.64
N PHE A 105 -12.45 0.35 14.71
CA PHE A 105 -11.07 0.85 14.81
C PHE A 105 -10.86 1.84 15.96
N GLY A 106 -11.86 2.69 16.25
CA GLY A 106 -11.77 3.70 17.31
C GLY A 106 -11.71 3.13 18.72
N LEU A 107 -12.07 1.85 18.89
CA LEU A 107 -12.11 1.16 20.18
C LEU A 107 -10.80 0.43 20.52
N SER A 108 -9.90 0.21 19.55
CA SER A 108 -8.69 -0.59 19.76
C SER A 108 -7.40 0.21 19.95
N GLY A 109 -7.40 1.55 19.83
CA GLY A 109 -6.22 2.38 20.10
C GLY A 109 -5.00 2.17 19.17
N ASP A 110 -5.07 1.20 18.26
CA ASP A 110 -3.97 0.84 17.36
C ASP A 110 -4.06 1.63 16.04
N ARG A 111 -3.28 2.71 15.95
CA ARG A 111 -3.22 3.61 14.79
C ARG A 111 -2.57 2.99 13.54
N ARG A 112 -2.20 1.71 13.56
CA ARG A 112 -1.47 1.03 12.47
C ARG A 112 -2.36 0.56 11.31
N LEU A 113 -3.67 0.68 11.45
CA LEU A 113 -4.67 0.23 10.48
C LEU A 113 -5.34 1.43 9.81
N VAL A 114 -4.61 2.15 8.97
CA VAL A 114 -5.25 3.12 8.07
C VAL A 114 -5.63 2.37 6.81
N ALA A 115 -6.87 1.88 6.75
CA ALA A 115 -7.47 1.49 5.48
C ALA A 115 -7.45 2.72 4.57
N ALA A 116 -6.76 2.63 3.44
CA ALA A 116 -6.72 3.67 2.43
C ALA A 116 -8.12 3.84 1.82
N ALA A 117 -8.98 4.60 2.49
CA ALA A 117 -10.19 5.17 1.92
C ALA A 117 -9.93 6.66 1.71
N GLY A 118 -9.61 7.04 0.47
CA GLY A 118 -9.28 8.41 0.07
C GLY A 118 -8.28 8.46 -1.08
#